data_AF-A0A060BYK7-F1
#
_entry.id   AF-A0A060BYK7-F1
#
_cell.length_a   1.000
_cell.length_b   1.000
_cell.length_c   1.000
_cell.angle_alpha   90.00
_cell.angle_beta   90.00
_cell.angle_gamma   90.00
#
_symmetry.space_group_name_H-M   'P 1'
#
loop_
_entity.id
_entity.type
_entity.pdbx_description
1 polymer ?
#
loop_
_entity_poly.entity_id
_entity_poly.type
_entity_poly.pdbx_seq_one_letter_code
_entity_poly.pdbx_strand_id
1 'polypeptide(L)'
;HDRAVGPMQMIPQTWAAYAVDGSGDAIADPQNIDDAALAAAHYLCATGYDLSSSSGWIAAIAAYNQGVDYNNAVATAANRFAAAG
;
A
#
# COMPACT_ATOMS: atom_id res chain seq x y z
N HIS A 1 17.03 -0.75 14.64
CA HIS A 1 16.39 -1.33 13.46
C HIS A 1 14.91 -1.16 13.67
N ASP A 2 14.31 -0.23 12.93
CA ASP A 2 12.89 0.07 13.02
C ASP A 2 12.10 -1.03 12.31
N ARG A 3 11.12 -1.59 13.01
CA ARG A 3 10.27 -2.65 12.48
C ARG A 3 9.13 -2.03 11.69
N ALA A 4 8.73 -2.71 10.62
CA ALA A 4 7.52 -2.40 9.87
C ALA A 4 6.30 -2.32 10.82
N VAL A 5 5.41 -1.37 10.57
CA VAL A 5 4.23 -1.10 11.41
C VAL A 5 2.94 -1.51 10.71
N GLY A 6 1.93 -1.88 11.50
CA GLY A 6 0.60 -2.09 10.98
C GLY A 6 0.40 -3.36 10.14
N PRO A 7 -0.84 -3.61 9.71
CA PRO A 7 -1.16 -4.73 8.85
C PRO A 7 -0.56 -4.60 7.44
N MET A 8 -0.26 -3.36 7.00
CA MET A 8 0.41 -3.10 5.72
C MET A 8 1.94 -3.16 5.79
N GLN A 9 2.51 -3.42 6.98
CA GLN A 9 3.96 -3.56 7.19
C GLN A 9 4.76 -2.41 6.58
N MET A 10 4.29 -1.17 6.76
CA MET A 10 4.98 0.02 6.26
C MET A 10 6.23 0.30 7.10
N ILE A 11 7.32 0.70 6.44
CA ILE A 11 8.51 1.18 7.15
C ILE A 11 8.13 2.47 7.91
N PRO A 12 8.55 2.69 9.16
CA PRO A 12 8.11 3.84 9.96
C PRO A 12 8.33 5.20 9.31
N GLN A 13 9.42 5.38 8.55
CA GLN A 13 9.66 6.61 7.78
C GLN A 13 8.63 6.82 6.67
N THR A 14 8.22 5.75 5.99
CA THR A 14 7.16 5.80 4.98
C THR A 14 5.82 6.07 5.64
N TRP A 15 5.51 5.42 6.76
CA TRP A 15 4.31 5.74 7.55
C TRP A 15 4.26 7.22 7.92
N ALA A 16 5.34 7.77 8.49
CA ALA A 16 5.39 9.18 8.88
C ALA A 16 5.16 10.16 7.70
N ALA A 17 5.47 9.76 6.47
CA ALA A 17 5.30 10.60 5.28
C ALA A 17 3.90 10.48 4.64
N TYR A 18 3.22 9.34 4.83
CA TYR A 18 1.97 9.01 4.11
C TYR A 18 0.79 8.68 5.02
N ALA A 19 0.97 8.70 6.34
CA ALA A 19 -0.09 8.46 7.32
C ALA A 19 -1.25 9.42 7.10
N VAL A 20 -2.45 8.87 7.13
CA VAL A 20 -3.70 9.59 6.91
C VAL A 20 -4.78 8.90 7.73
N ASP A 21 -5.63 9.70 8.37
CA ASP A 21 -6.83 9.23 9.05
C ASP A 21 -7.86 8.84 7.99
N GLY A 22 -7.91 7.54 7.68
CA GLY A 22 -8.85 6.96 6.73
C GLY A 22 -10.17 6.57 7.38
N SER A 23 -10.17 6.34 8.70
CA SER A 23 -11.36 5.96 9.47
C SER A 23 -12.23 7.15 9.91
N GLY A 24 -11.67 8.36 9.94
CA GLY A 24 -12.34 9.61 10.29
C GLY A 24 -12.46 9.88 11.79
N ASP A 25 -11.62 9.26 12.62
CA ASP A 25 -11.64 9.40 14.09
C ASP A 25 -10.65 10.47 14.62
N ALA A 26 -10.01 11.21 13.72
CA ALA A 26 -8.97 12.21 13.93
C ALA A 26 -7.61 11.65 14.38
N ILE A 27 -7.40 10.33 14.28
CA ILE A 27 -6.14 9.66 14.62
C ILE A 27 -5.67 8.87 13.40
N ALA A 28 -4.44 9.11 12.94
CA ALA A 28 -3.80 8.20 11.99
C ALA A 28 -3.08 7.09 12.76
N ASP A 29 -3.68 5.91 12.84
CA ASP A 29 -3.15 4.74 13.53
C ASP A 29 -2.68 3.67 12.53
N PRO A 30 -1.38 3.30 12.50
CA PRO A 30 -0.91 2.24 11.60
C PRO A 30 -1.58 0.89 11.88
N GLN A 31 -2.18 0.68 13.05
CA GLN A 31 -2.90 -0.55 13.40
C GLN A 31 -4.36 -0.55 12.93
N ASN A 32 -4.91 0.61 12.58
CA ASN A 32 -6.23 0.72 11.98
C ASN A 32 -6.14 0.30 10.50
N ILE A 33 -7.04 -0.60 10.07
CA ILE A 33 -6.99 -1.15 8.71
C ILE A 33 -7.34 -0.11 7.64
N ASP A 34 -8.24 0.83 7.92
CA ASP A 34 -8.67 1.85 6.98
C ASP A 34 -7.55 2.88 6.77
N ASP A 35 -6.92 3.32 7.86
CA ASP A 35 -5.77 4.23 7.83
C ASP A 35 -4.58 3.57 7.11
N ALA A 36 -4.27 2.31 7.47
CA ALA A 36 -3.17 1.57 6.85
C ALA A 36 -3.39 1.35 5.34
N ALA A 37 -4.61 0.99 4.94
CA ALA A 37 -4.95 0.81 3.54
C ALA A 37 -4.88 2.13 2.75
N LEU A 38 -5.39 3.22 3.32
CA LEU A 38 -5.36 4.53 2.67
C LEU A 38 -3.92 5.09 2.58
N ALA A 39 -3.10 4.92 3.62
CA ALA A 39 -1.68 5.29 3.58
C ALA A 39 -0.91 4.48 2.52
N ALA A 40 -1.21 3.19 2.37
CA ALA A 40 -0.62 2.36 1.31
C ALA A 40 -1.04 2.85 -0.09
N ALA A 41 -2.31 3.19 -0.29
CA ALA A 41 -2.80 3.75 -1.55
C ALA A 41 -2.13 5.09 -1.88
N HIS A 42 -2.01 5.99 -0.89
CA HIS A 42 -1.29 7.26 -1.05
C HIS A 42 0.17 7.05 -1.44
N TYR A 43 0.86 6.13 -0.76
CA TYR A 43 2.25 5.80 -1.07
C TYR A 43 2.40 5.29 -2.52
N LEU A 44 1.52 4.37 -2.95
CA LEU A 44 1.54 3.86 -4.32
C LEU A 44 1.28 4.95 -5.36
N CYS A 45 0.32 5.85 -5.12
CA CYS A 45 0.08 7.00 -6.00
C CYS A 45 1.29 7.95 -6.05
N ALA A 46 1.97 8.16 -4.92
CA ALA A 46 3.12 9.05 -4.82
C ALA A 46 4.37 8.54 -5.55
N THR A 47 4.41 7.25 -5.92
CA THR A 47 5.48 6.71 -6.79
C THR A 47 5.51 7.37 -8.18
N GLY A 48 4.40 7.98 -8.60
CA GLY A 48 4.28 8.68 -9.88
C GLY A 48 4.06 7.77 -11.08
N TYR A 49 3.90 6.46 -10.87
CA TYR A 49 3.55 5.52 -11.94
C TYR A 49 2.05 5.52 -12.24
N ASP A 50 1.71 5.26 -13.51
CA ASP A 50 0.34 5.03 -13.92
C ASP A 50 -0.14 3.64 -13.47
N LEU A 51 -0.87 3.60 -12.37
CA LEU A 51 -1.44 2.38 -11.78
C LEU A 51 -2.51 1.72 -12.67
N SER A 52 -3.02 2.39 -13.69
CA SER A 52 -3.94 1.80 -14.67
C SER A 52 -3.22 1.00 -15.77
N SER A 53 -1.92 1.23 -15.93
CA SER A 53 -1.07 0.48 -16.85
C SER A 53 -0.41 -0.71 -16.15
N SER A 54 -0.26 -1.84 -16.85
CA SER A 54 0.40 -3.02 -16.25
C SER A 54 1.84 -2.75 -15.82
N SER A 55 2.60 -1.99 -16.62
CA SER A 55 4.00 -1.66 -16.31
C SER A 55 4.11 -0.68 -15.14
N GLY A 56 3.26 0.34 -15.08
CA GLY A 56 3.23 1.29 -13.98
C GLY A 56 2.78 0.64 -12.67
N TRP A 57 1.80 -0.26 -12.73
CA TRP A 57 1.36 -1.04 -11.58
C TRP A 57 2.49 -1.90 -11.01
N ILE A 58 3.20 -2.66 -11.85
CA ILE A 58 4.35 -3.49 -11.42
C ILE A 58 5.44 -2.61 -10.79
N ALA A 59 5.75 -1.47 -11.42
CA ALA A 59 6.77 -0.56 -10.91
C ALA A 59 6.39 0.05 -9.55
N ALA A 60 5.12 0.40 -9.36
CA ALA A 60 4.63 0.95 -8.09
C ALA A 60 4.67 -0.09 -6.96
N ILE A 61 4.24 -1.32 -7.21
CA ILE A 61 4.28 -2.40 -6.20
C ILE A 61 5.72 -2.80 -5.86
N ALA A 62 6.64 -2.72 -6.83
CA ALA A 62 8.07 -2.93 -6.59
C ALA A 62 8.68 -1.93 -5.59
N ALA A 63 8.06 -0.76 -5.38
CA ALA A 63 8.46 0.20 -4.35
C ALA A 63 8.16 -0.27 -2.91
N TYR A 64 7.26 -1.26 -2.74
CA TYR A 64 7.06 -1.97 -1.48
C TYR A 64 8.04 -3.14 -1.35
N ASN A 65 8.12 -3.95 -2.39
CA ASN A 65 8.98 -5.13 -2.41
C ASN A 65 9.32 -5.51 -3.86
N GLN A 66 10.62 -5.61 -4.16
CA GLN A 66 11.13 -5.87 -5.51
C GLN A 66 10.93 -7.32 -6.00
N GLY A 67 10.38 -8.21 -5.18
CA GLY A 67 10.15 -9.62 -5.54
C GLY A 67 9.09 -9.78 -6.63
N VAL A 68 9.40 -10.57 -7.67
CA VAL A 68 8.43 -10.91 -8.73
C VAL A 68 7.27 -11.74 -8.18
N ASP A 69 7.55 -12.69 -7.29
CA ASP A 69 6.51 -13.49 -6.64
C ASP A 69 5.57 -12.63 -5.78
N TYR A 70 6.12 -11.63 -5.10
CA TYR A 70 5.33 -10.66 -4.33
C TYR A 70 4.41 -9.86 -5.26
N ASN A 71 4.94 -9.32 -6.36
CA ASN A 71 4.14 -8.61 -7.37
C ASN A 71 2.99 -9.48 -7.89
N ASN A 72 3.29 -10.72 -8.27
CA ASN A 72 2.29 -11.67 -8.77
C ASN A 72 1.22 -12.01 -7.72
N ALA A 73 1.63 -12.17 -6.46
CA ALA A 73 0.71 -12.45 -5.36
C ALA A 73 -0.25 -11.28 -5.11
N VAL A 74 0.26 -10.04 -5.10
CA VAL A 74 -0.56 -8.83 -4.95
C VAL A 74 -1.52 -8.67 -6.15
N ALA A 75 -1.05 -8.90 -7.37
CA ALA A 75 -1.88 -8.80 -8.58
C ALA A 75 -3.01 -9.84 -8.54
N THR A 76 -2.70 -11.07 -8.13
CA THR A 76 -3.68 -12.15 -7.98
C THR A 76 -4.75 -11.79 -6.96
N ALA A 77 -4.35 -11.26 -5.80
CA ALA A 77 -5.29 -10.82 -4.76
C ALA A 77 -6.17 -9.66 -5.25
N ALA A 78 -5.59 -8.64 -5.88
CA ALA A 78 -6.31 -7.48 -6.42
C ALA A 78 -7.37 -7.91 -7.46
N ASN A 79 -6.99 -8.77 -8.41
CA ASN A 79 -7.91 -9.31 -9.41
C ASN A 79 -9.05 -10.12 -8.80
N ARG A 80 -8.77 -10.89 -7.73
CA ARG A 80 -9.80 -11.64 -6.99
C ARG A 80 -10.83 -10.71 -6.35
N PHE A 81 -10.39 -9.62 -5.71
CA PHE A 81 -11.32 -8.66 -5.11
C PHE A 81 -12.11 -7.89 -6.17
N ALA A 82 -11.48 -7.51 -7.29
CA ALA A 82 -12.16 -6.84 -8.39
C ALA A 82 -13.26 -7.69 -9.04
N ALA A 83 -13.10 -9.02 -9.07
CA ALA A 83 -14.12 -9.94 -9.57
C ALA A 83 -15.24 -10.25 -8.56
N ALA A 84 -15.08 -9.86 -7.30
CA ALA A 84 -16.03 -10.15 -6.23
C ALA A 84 -17.01 -9.01 -5.93
N GLY A 85 -16.76 -7.81 -6.47
CA GLY A 85 -17.67 -6.66 -6.43
C GLY A 85 -18.46 -6.52 -7.72
#